data_AF-A0A671MYB5-F1
#
_entry.id   AF-A0A671MYB5-F1
#
_cell.length_a   1.000
_cell.length_b   1.000
_cell.length_c   1.000
_cell.angle_alpha   90.00
_cell.angle_beta   90.00
_cell.angle_gamma   90.00
#
_symmetry.space_group_name_H-M   'P 1'
#
loop_
_entity.id
_entity.type
_entity.pdbx_description
1 polymer ?
#
loop_
_entity_poly.entity_id
_entity_poly.type
_entity_poly.pdbx_seq_one_letter_code
_entity_poly.pdbx_strand_id
1 'polypeptide(L)'
;TKQHKTSKYLTYCLSSVSHRVIEEVNNIQENLEIEKTCRESVEALASKLNRQNRSLKRKSMLFMSRLGADVVAEISLDDENDEDPQEEESGVCSSSHCQIVITELRDKLEVILAEKKQTVIDLETTREQLCQTRQELLKEKHANTVLIAETFQQKKLLGKYNRVSQYALDEFEALQDDLKLERDLRSEAEKFAHEMLVEQKKLKRQSQMLIQSVSPTEALQKALAEINTLTHTLETQRLEHQQQVKALEEQIHGSELKKQLTALQRQTELLDEERKEWQHKHTKAETEAKDLRCTVEELKKKLQQVSNPPPAATGPPPLIYNNTHLKIVTLTYIVSIGIRPGPFSSPGTCPPSPSQKSELEKALERRRGALKAAKNNTNSSTALDLPQIKQTQSEPGQNTRDQVQDTPQHNNHNMH
;
A
#
# COMPACT_ATOMS: atom_id res chain seq x y z
N THR A 1 16.85 2.62 4.55
CA THR A 1 15.68 1.70 4.42
C THR A 1 15.22 1.08 5.74
N LYS A 2 16.09 0.54 6.60
CA LYS A 2 15.70 0.02 7.93
C LYS A 2 15.05 1.07 8.84
N GLN A 3 15.64 2.26 8.96
CA GLN A 3 15.07 3.35 9.78
C GLN A 3 13.68 3.81 9.32
N HIS A 4 13.42 3.79 8.01
CA HIS A 4 12.13 4.17 7.45
C HIS A 4 11.03 3.12 7.73
N LYS A 5 11.42 1.84 7.85
CA LYS A 5 10.51 0.75 8.24
C LYS A 5 10.20 0.78 9.74
N THR A 6 11.20 1.01 10.59
CA THR A 6 10.97 1.18 12.03
C THR A 6 10.15 2.44 12.33
N SER A 7 10.39 3.55 11.63
CA SER A 7 9.58 4.76 11.76
C SER A 7 8.11 4.52 11.40
N LYS A 8 7.82 3.83 10.28
CA LYS A 8 6.43 3.50 9.89
C LYS A 8 5.74 2.56 10.87
N TYR A 9 6.45 1.57 11.40
CA TYR A 9 5.91 0.63 12.39
C TYR A 9 5.58 1.35 13.70
N LEU A 10 6.49 2.22 14.16
CA LEU A 10 6.29 3.01 15.37
C LEU A 10 5.08 3.96 15.22
N THR A 11 4.93 4.63 14.06
CA THR A 11 3.77 5.47 13.77
C THR A 11 2.46 4.67 13.74
N TYR A 12 2.46 3.45 13.19
CA TYR A 12 1.27 2.59 13.16
C TYR A 12 0.88 2.13 14.57
N CYS A 13 1.83 1.68 15.39
CA CYS A 13 1.57 1.30 16.78
C CYS A 13 1.05 2.49 17.60
N LEU A 14 1.67 3.66 17.48
CA LEU A 14 1.19 4.88 18.14
C LEU A 14 -0.22 5.27 17.69
N SER A 15 -0.51 5.17 16.39
CA SER A 15 -1.84 5.47 15.84
C SER A 15 -2.89 4.47 16.33
N SER A 16 -2.56 3.18 16.40
CA SER A 16 -3.48 2.14 16.88
C SER A 16 -3.77 2.28 18.37
N VAL A 17 -2.74 2.53 19.19
CA VAL A 17 -2.90 2.77 20.62
C VAL A 17 -3.69 4.06 20.86
N SER A 18 -3.38 5.13 20.13
CA SER A 18 -4.11 6.39 20.24
C SER A 18 -5.58 6.23 19.84
N HIS A 19 -5.88 5.50 18.77
CA HIS A 19 -7.26 5.26 18.34
C HIS A 19 -8.05 4.50 19.41
N ARG A 20 -7.44 3.47 20.01
CA ARG A 20 -8.07 2.68 21.07
C ARG A 20 -8.30 3.49 22.34
N VAL A 21 -7.35 4.35 22.71
CA VAL A 21 -7.52 5.26 23.86
C VAL A 21 -8.65 6.26 23.61
N ILE A 22 -8.76 6.79 22.39
CA ILE A 22 -9.86 7.70 22.02
C ILE A 22 -11.21 6.98 22.09
N GLU A 23 -11.29 5.74 21.61
CA GLU A 23 -12.50 4.93 21.67
C GLU A 23 -12.94 4.64 23.12
N GLU A 24 -12.01 4.27 23.99
CA GLU A 24 -12.28 4.05 25.43
C GLU A 24 -12.74 5.33 26.11
N VAL A 25 -12.11 6.48 25.83
CA VAL A 25 -12.54 7.78 26.38
C VAL A 25 -13.93 8.13 25.90
N ASN A 26 -14.26 7.90 24.63
CA ASN A 26 -15.60 8.15 24.09
C ASN A 26 -16.64 7.25 24.77
N ASN A 27 -16.35 5.95 24.93
CA ASN A 27 -17.24 5.02 25.64
C ASN A 27 -17.48 5.44 27.10
N ILE A 28 -16.42 5.88 27.80
CA ILE A 28 -16.55 6.38 29.18
C ILE A 28 -17.42 7.63 29.21
N GLN A 29 -17.25 8.53 28.25
CA GLN A 29 -18.00 9.77 28.19
C GLN A 29 -19.49 9.54 27.86
N GLU A 30 -19.80 8.62 26.95
CA GLU A 30 -21.16 8.18 26.65
C GLU A 30 -21.82 7.54 27.86
N ASN A 31 -21.14 6.60 28.55
CA ASN A 31 -21.65 5.99 29.76
C ASN A 31 -21.92 7.01 30.88
N LEU A 32 -21.04 8.01 31.02
CA LEU A 32 -21.24 9.09 31.99
C LEU A 32 -22.47 9.94 31.65
N GLU A 33 -22.72 10.20 30.37
CA GLU A 33 -23.89 10.95 29.91
C GLU A 33 -25.19 10.15 30.14
N ILE A 34 -25.17 8.84 29.89
CA ILE A 34 -26.28 7.94 30.23
C ILE A 34 -26.54 7.95 31.74
N GLU A 35 -25.49 7.83 32.56
CA GLU A 35 -25.65 7.86 34.02
C GLU A 35 -26.23 9.19 34.51
N LYS A 36 -25.75 10.32 33.97
CA LYS A 36 -26.27 11.66 34.28
C LYS A 36 -27.76 11.79 33.94
N THR A 37 -28.15 11.42 32.73
CA THR A 37 -29.55 11.51 32.29
C THR A 37 -30.45 10.56 33.09
N CYS A 38 -29.97 9.36 33.45
CA CYS A 38 -30.70 8.47 34.35
C CYS A 38 -30.89 9.07 35.75
N ARG A 39 -29.83 9.66 36.34
CA ARG A 39 -29.91 10.33 37.64
C ARG A 39 -30.90 11.49 37.62
N GLU A 40 -30.80 12.37 36.62
CA GLU A 40 -31.70 13.52 36.45
C GLU A 40 -33.16 13.08 36.30
N SER A 41 -33.41 12.01 35.53
CA SER A 41 -34.74 11.43 35.36
C SER A 41 -35.32 10.90 36.67
N VAL A 42 -34.50 10.19 37.47
CA VAL A 42 -34.92 9.68 38.79
C VAL A 42 -35.19 10.83 39.77
N GLU A 43 -34.34 11.86 39.80
CA GLU A 43 -34.53 13.04 40.67
C GLU A 43 -35.80 13.83 40.29
N ALA A 44 -36.07 13.97 38.99
CA ALA A 44 -37.31 14.58 38.51
C ALA A 44 -38.54 13.76 38.92
N LEU A 45 -38.47 12.43 38.81
CA LEU A 45 -39.55 11.53 39.22
C LEU A 45 -39.79 11.57 40.73
N ALA A 46 -38.74 11.53 41.55
CA ALA A 46 -38.82 11.66 43.00
C ALA A 46 -39.41 13.03 43.42
N SER A 47 -39.01 14.11 42.74
CA SER A 47 -39.56 15.45 42.97
C SER A 47 -41.05 15.53 42.62
N LYS A 48 -41.46 14.90 41.51
CA LYS A 48 -42.87 14.80 41.09
C LYS A 48 -43.69 14.01 42.10
N LEU A 49 -43.20 12.85 42.54
CA LEU A 49 -43.84 12.01 43.54
C LEU A 49 -44.00 12.77 44.88
N ASN A 50 -42.97 13.49 45.32
CA ASN A 50 -43.03 14.31 46.53
C ASN A 50 -44.06 15.46 46.43
N ARG A 51 -44.15 16.12 45.27
CA ARG A 51 -45.19 17.15 45.04
C ARG A 51 -46.59 16.53 45.06
N GLN A 52 -46.77 15.37 44.42
CA GLN A 52 -48.03 14.64 44.44
C GLN A 52 -48.41 14.19 45.86
N ASN A 53 -47.48 13.61 46.62
CA ASN A 53 -47.70 13.23 48.02
C ASN A 53 -48.05 14.41 48.93
N ARG A 54 -47.36 15.56 48.77
CA ARG A 54 -47.73 16.78 49.51
C ARG A 54 -49.12 17.29 49.12
N SER A 55 -49.48 17.23 47.84
CA SER A 55 -50.80 17.59 47.36
C SER A 55 -51.88 16.67 47.93
N LEU A 56 -51.65 15.35 47.85
CA LEU A 56 -52.55 14.32 48.37
C LEU A 56 -52.71 14.44 49.89
N LYS A 57 -51.62 14.64 50.64
CA LYS A 57 -51.67 14.84 52.10
C LYS A 57 -52.48 16.09 52.47
N ARG A 58 -52.35 17.20 51.73
CA ARG A 58 -53.19 18.40 51.94
C ARG A 58 -54.66 18.13 51.63
N LYS A 59 -54.97 17.44 50.53
CA LYS A 59 -56.34 17.07 50.17
C LYS A 59 -56.95 16.11 51.19
N SER A 60 -56.24 15.05 51.55
CA SER A 60 -56.66 14.07 52.57
C SER A 60 -56.90 14.74 53.90
N MET A 61 -56.00 15.63 54.36
CA MET A 61 -56.22 16.41 55.59
C MET A 61 -57.47 17.29 55.51
N LEU A 62 -57.73 17.94 54.38
CA LEU A 62 -58.96 18.71 54.16
C LEU A 62 -60.21 17.83 54.22
N PHE A 63 -60.20 16.66 53.57
CA PHE A 63 -61.32 15.73 53.64
C PHE A 63 -61.53 15.18 55.05
N MET A 64 -60.47 14.78 55.73
CA MET A 64 -60.53 14.33 57.13
C MET A 64 -61.08 15.40 58.07
N SER A 65 -60.81 16.69 57.81
CA SER A 65 -61.39 17.78 58.60
C SER A 65 -62.90 18.02 58.35
N ARG A 66 -63.43 17.51 57.22
CA ARG A 66 -64.85 17.62 56.84
C ARG A 66 -65.66 16.37 57.16
N LEU A 67 -65.00 15.24 57.42
CA LEU A 67 -65.63 13.99 57.83
C LEU A 67 -65.75 13.98 59.37
N GLY A 68 -66.94 13.66 59.89
CA GLY A 68 -67.15 13.50 61.33
C GLY A 68 -66.46 12.23 61.86
N ALA A 69 -66.13 12.20 63.15
CA ALA A 69 -65.40 11.09 63.78
C ALA A 69 -66.07 9.71 63.59
N ASP A 70 -67.39 9.68 63.36
CA ASP A 70 -68.16 8.46 63.05
C ASP A 70 -67.81 7.84 61.69
N VAL A 71 -67.65 8.65 60.63
CA VAL A 71 -67.41 8.16 59.25
C VAL A 71 -65.98 7.60 59.09
N VAL A 72 -65.06 8.01 59.96
CA VAL A 72 -63.66 7.55 59.95
C VAL A 72 -63.53 6.16 60.59
N ALA A 73 -64.42 5.79 61.52
CA ALA A 73 -64.42 4.49 62.18
C ALA A 73 -65.06 3.38 61.33
N GLU A 74 -65.86 3.73 60.33
CA GLU A 74 -66.62 2.78 59.50
C GLU A 74 -65.82 2.22 58.30
N ILE A 75 -64.64 2.77 58.00
CA ILE A 75 -63.74 2.23 56.99
C ILE A 75 -62.87 1.12 57.62
N SER A 76 -63.50 0.00 57.96
CA SER A 76 -62.79 -1.26 58.15
C SER A 76 -62.41 -1.79 56.77
N LEU A 77 -61.12 -1.77 56.44
CA LEU A 77 -60.57 -2.39 55.23
C LEU A 77 -60.39 -3.89 55.49
N ASP A 78 -61.51 -4.61 55.52
CA ASP A 78 -61.57 -6.05 55.35
C ASP A 78 -62.85 -6.34 54.57
N ASP A 79 -62.74 -6.35 53.24
CA ASP A 79 -63.68 -7.07 52.39
C ASP A 79 -63.02 -7.32 51.03
N GLU A 80 -62.59 -8.57 50.84
CA GLU A 80 -62.53 -9.16 49.52
C GLU A 80 -63.98 -9.36 49.06
N ASN A 81 -64.49 -8.50 48.18
CA ASN A 81 -65.65 -8.85 47.39
C ASN A 81 -65.58 -8.18 46.02
N ASP A 82 -65.41 -9.03 45.01
CA ASP A 82 -65.57 -8.74 43.60
C ASP A 82 -67.06 -8.41 43.31
N GLU A 83 -67.40 -7.14 43.12
CA GLU A 83 -68.62 -6.78 42.39
C GLU A 83 -68.35 -5.58 41.47
N ASP A 84 -68.50 -5.86 40.17
CA ASP A 84 -68.40 -4.95 39.03
C ASP A 84 -69.61 -3.99 39.01
N PRO A 85 -69.44 -2.66 39.18
CA PRO A 85 -70.55 -1.74 39.03
C PRO A 85 -70.62 -1.23 37.59
N GLN A 86 -71.74 -1.59 36.99
CA GLN A 86 -72.26 -1.17 35.70
C GLN A 86 -72.09 0.33 35.41
N GLU A 87 -71.93 0.61 34.11
CA GLU A 87 -72.09 1.89 33.45
C GLU A 87 -73.33 2.66 33.93
N GLU A 88 -73.11 3.81 34.58
CA GLU A 88 -74.11 4.87 34.68
C GLU A 88 -73.64 6.14 33.95
N GLU A 89 -74.09 6.24 32.71
CA GLU A 89 -74.26 7.49 31.98
C GLU A 89 -75.41 8.28 32.62
N SER A 90 -75.13 9.36 33.36
CA SER A 90 -76.01 10.54 33.45
C SER A 90 -75.45 11.57 34.43
N GLY A 91 -75.06 12.75 33.92
CA GLY A 91 -74.59 13.86 34.76
C GLY A 91 -74.24 15.11 33.96
N VAL A 92 -75.07 15.50 32.99
CA VAL A 92 -74.89 16.76 32.26
C VAL A 92 -75.16 17.94 33.19
N CYS A 93 -74.12 18.68 33.57
CA CYS A 93 -74.23 19.99 34.25
C CYS A 93 -75.07 20.93 33.38
N SER A 94 -76.31 21.24 33.76
CA SER A 94 -77.26 22.10 33.02
C SER A 94 -76.97 23.61 33.10
N SER A 95 -75.79 24.01 33.59
CA SER A 95 -75.37 25.41 33.60
C SER A 95 -74.91 25.84 32.21
N SER A 96 -75.46 26.95 31.68
CA SER A 96 -75.04 27.56 30.40
C SER A 96 -73.51 27.77 30.33
N HIS A 97 -72.89 28.11 31.46
CA HIS A 97 -71.44 28.26 31.55
C HIS A 97 -70.68 26.92 31.40
N CYS A 98 -71.19 25.82 31.98
CA CYS A 98 -70.64 24.48 31.78
C CYS A 98 -70.66 24.12 30.28
N GLN A 99 -71.75 24.42 29.57
CA GLN A 99 -71.91 24.08 28.16
C GLN A 99 -70.90 24.83 27.26
N ILE A 100 -70.68 26.13 27.51
CA ILE A 100 -69.70 26.96 26.77
C ILE A 100 -68.27 26.43 26.98
N VAL A 101 -67.90 26.12 28.22
CA VAL A 101 -66.56 25.59 28.52
C VAL A 101 -66.36 24.22 27.86
N ILE A 102 -67.39 23.37 27.86
CA ILE A 102 -67.34 22.07 27.19
C ILE A 102 -67.16 22.24 25.68
N THR A 103 -67.85 23.18 25.02
CA THR A 103 -67.67 23.43 23.59
C THR A 103 -66.28 23.98 23.28
N GLU A 104 -65.78 24.95 24.05
CA GLU A 104 -64.42 25.48 23.86
C GLU A 104 -63.32 24.42 24.03
N LEU A 105 -63.49 23.51 24.99
CA LEU A 105 -62.57 22.39 25.19
C LEU A 105 -62.63 21.39 24.03
N ARG A 106 -63.82 21.14 23.46
CA ARG A 106 -63.98 20.31 22.26
C ARG A 106 -63.29 20.92 21.06
N ASP A 107 -63.47 22.23 20.81
CA ASP A 107 -62.83 22.93 19.70
C ASP A 107 -61.30 22.92 19.84
N LYS A 108 -60.78 23.17 21.05
CA LYS A 108 -59.33 23.05 21.34
C LYS A 108 -58.82 21.64 21.11
N LEU A 109 -59.58 20.62 21.51
CA LEU A 109 -59.22 19.22 21.27
C LEU A 109 -59.18 18.91 19.78
N GLU A 110 -60.12 19.42 18.98
CA GLU A 110 -60.15 19.23 17.54
C GLU A 110 -58.95 19.90 16.84
N VAL A 111 -58.59 21.12 17.25
CA VAL A 111 -57.38 21.82 16.76
C VAL A 111 -56.12 21.01 17.13
N ILE A 112 -55.99 20.58 18.38
CA ILE A 112 -54.83 19.78 18.82
C ILE A 112 -54.77 18.44 18.05
N LEU A 113 -55.91 17.81 17.75
CA LEU A 113 -55.93 16.59 16.94
C LEU A 113 -55.52 16.85 15.48
N ALA A 114 -55.90 17.98 14.89
CA ALA A 114 -55.46 18.37 13.57
C ALA A 114 -53.96 18.66 13.53
N GLU A 115 -53.44 19.42 14.49
CA GLU A 115 -52.00 19.69 14.66
C GLU A 115 -51.20 18.39 14.90
N LYS A 116 -51.73 17.47 15.71
CA LYS A 116 -51.13 16.15 15.92
C LYS A 116 -51.05 15.36 14.60
N LYS A 117 -52.11 15.36 13.78
CA LYS A 117 -52.09 14.68 12.48
C LYS A 117 -51.07 15.33 11.54
N GLN A 118 -51.04 16.66 11.48
CA GLN A 118 -50.07 17.39 10.65
C GLN A 118 -48.63 17.11 11.08
N THR A 119 -48.33 17.18 12.37
CA THR A 119 -46.99 16.89 12.91
C THR A 119 -46.55 15.45 12.68
N VAL A 120 -47.48 14.47 12.68
CA VAL A 120 -47.17 13.08 12.31
C VAL A 120 -46.77 12.98 10.83
N ILE A 121 -47.49 13.64 9.93
CA ILE A 121 -47.15 13.69 8.50
C ILE A 121 -45.78 14.35 8.28
N ASP A 122 -45.52 15.48 8.94
CA ASP A 122 -44.23 16.18 8.85
C ASP A 122 -43.08 15.31 9.40
N LEU A 123 -43.34 14.55 10.45
CA LEU A 123 -42.37 13.61 11.02
C LEU A 123 -42.12 12.41 10.08
N GLU A 124 -43.14 11.90 9.40
CA GLU A 124 -42.99 10.82 8.41
C GLU A 124 -42.21 11.28 7.18
N THR A 125 -42.52 12.47 6.65
CA THR A 125 -41.82 13.05 5.49
C THR A 125 -40.35 13.35 5.79
N THR A 126 -40.04 13.89 6.98
CA THR A 126 -38.65 14.13 7.40
C THR A 126 -37.89 12.83 7.63
N ARG A 127 -38.54 11.77 8.14
CA ARG A 127 -37.94 10.43 8.25
C ARG A 127 -37.62 9.85 6.87
N GLU A 128 -38.51 10.00 5.90
CA GLU A 128 -38.29 9.52 4.54
C GLU A 128 -37.11 10.25 3.89
N GLN A 129 -37.06 11.58 3.99
CA GLN A 129 -35.92 12.38 3.51
C GLN A 129 -34.60 11.95 4.16
N LEU A 130 -34.58 11.74 5.49
CA LEU A 130 -33.39 11.28 6.19
C LEU A 130 -32.92 9.90 5.68
N CYS A 131 -33.86 8.99 5.38
CA CYS A 131 -33.55 7.69 4.80
C CYS A 131 -32.92 7.81 3.41
N GLN A 132 -33.51 8.64 2.55
CA GLN A 132 -33.01 8.91 1.19
C GLN A 132 -31.60 9.51 1.22
N THR A 133 -31.38 10.58 1.98
CA THR A 133 -30.06 11.23 2.12
C THR A 133 -29.03 10.25 2.68
N ARG A 134 -29.40 9.40 3.64
CA ARG A 134 -28.49 8.37 4.17
C ARG A 134 -28.10 7.35 3.10
N GLN A 135 -29.04 6.93 2.25
CA GLN A 135 -28.77 6.01 1.17
C GLN A 135 -27.84 6.63 0.11
N GLU A 136 -28.08 7.89 -0.26
CA GLU A 136 -27.21 8.64 -1.18
C GLU A 136 -25.80 8.82 -0.61
N LEU A 137 -25.68 9.17 0.67
CA LEU A 137 -24.40 9.27 1.35
C LEU A 137 -23.62 7.95 1.33
N LEU A 138 -24.30 6.81 1.49
CA LEU A 138 -23.66 5.49 1.41
C LEU A 138 -23.20 5.17 -0.01
N LYS A 139 -24.00 5.50 -1.03
CA LYS A 139 -23.61 5.35 -2.44
C LYS A 139 -22.37 6.21 -2.75
N GLU A 140 -22.37 7.46 -2.30
CA GLU A 140 -21.24 8.38 -2.50
C GLU A 140 -19.98 7.90 -1.77
N LYS A 141 -20.09 7.43 -0.52
CA LYS A 141 -18.95 6.83 0.21
C LYS A 141 -18.37 5.62 -0.51
N HIS A 142 -19.23 4.78 -1.08
CA HIS A 142 -18.77 3.64 -1.87
C HIS A 142 -18.07 4.10 -3.16
N ALA A 143 -18.66 5.03 -3.92
CA ALA A 143 -18.07 5.59 -5.12
C ALA A 143 -16.70 6.25 -4.82
N ASN A 144 -16.60 7.03 -3.74
CA ASN A 144 -15.35 7.66 -3.30
C ASN A 144 -14.26 6.61 -2.99
N THR A 145 -14.63 5.51 -2.34
CA THR A 145 -13.70 4.40 -2.06
C THR A 145 -13.18 3.78 -3.35
N VAL A 146 -14.04 3.57 -4.35
CA VAL A 146 -13.65 3.06 -5.67
C VAL A 146 -12.73 4.04 -6.39
N LEU A 147 -13.06 5.34 -6.39
CA LEU A 147 -12.23 6.38 -7.01
C LEU A 147 -10.85 6.48 -6.37
N ILE A 148 -10.74 6.36 -5.04
CA ILE A 148 -9.44 6.32 -4.34
C ILE A 148 -8.63 5.11 -4.80
N ALA A 149 -9.27 3.93 -4.90
CA ALA A 149 -8.61 2.72 -5.35
C ALA A 149 -8.11 2.84 -6.82
N GLU A 150 -8.94 3.39 -7.71
CA GLU A 150 -8.56 3.63 -9.10
C GLU A 150 -7.44 4.65 -9.22
N THR A 151 -7.53 5.78 -8.51
CA THR A 151 -6.47 6.80 -8.44
C THR A 151 -5.13 6.19 -7.99
N PHE A 152 -5.17 5.27 -7.03
CA PHE A 152 -3.98 4.56 -6.59
C PHE A 152 -3.38 3.67 -7.70
N GLN A 153 -4.22 2.96 -8.46
CA GLN A 153 -3.76 2.15 -9.60
C GLN A 153 -3.19 3.02 -10.72
N GLN A 154 -3.84 4.13 -11.05
CA GLN A 154 -3.37 5.11 -12.03
C GLN A 154 -2.00 5.67 -11.62
N LYS A 155 -1.81 6.03 -10.35
CA LYS A 155 -0.51 6.49 -9.82
C LYS A 155 0.58 5.42 -9.94
N LYS A 156 0.25 4.16 -9.68
CA LYS A 156 1.18 3.02 -9.86
C LYS A 156 1.54 2.82 -11.33
N LEU A 157 0.58 2.97 -12.24
CA LEU A 157 0.80 2.89 -13.68
C LEU A 157 1.69 4.04 -14.18
N LEU A 158 1.41 5.27 -13.74
CA LEU A 158 2.23 6.45 -14.04
C LEU A 158 3.68 6.24 -13.58
N GLY A 159 3.90 5.64 -12.41
CA GLY A 159 5.24 5.27 -11.96
C GLY A 159 5.98 4.30 -12.90
N LYS A 160 5.26 3.39 -13.58
CA LYS A 160 5.86 2.51 -14.60
C LYS A 160 6.23 3.30 -15.86
N TYR A 161 5.34 4.17 -16.34
CA TYR A 161 5.61 5.01 -17.51
C TYR A 161 6.81 5.94 -17.26
N ASN A 162 6.89 6.58 -16.11
CA ASN A 162 8.03 7.43 -15.76
C ASN A 162 9.34 6.63 -15.73
N ARG A 163 9.31 5.39 -15.24
CA ARG A 163 10.51 4.53 -15.25
C ARG A 163 10.95 4.16 -16.66
N VAL A 164 10.00 3.82 -17.54
CA VAL A 164 10.30 3.54 -18.96
C VAL A 164 10.83 4.80 -19.66
N SER A 165 10.21 5.96 -19.40
CA SER A 165 10.67 7.24 -19.93
C SER A 165 12.11 7.55 -19.49
N GLN A 166 12.45 7.27 -18.23
CA GLN A 166 13.82 7.45 -17.75
C GLN A 166 14.78 6.50 -18.48
N TYR A 167 14.44 5.22 -18.63
CA TYR A 167 15.30 4.29 -19.36
C TYR A 167 15.51 4.69 -20.82
N ALA A 168 14.49 5.23 -21.48
CA ALA A 168 14.64 5.75 -22.84
C ALA A 168 15.59 6.97 -22.90
N LEU A 169 15.55 7.85 -21.89
CA LEU A 169 16.49 8.98 -21.79
C LEU A 169 17.91 8.50 -21.52
N ASP A 170 18.10 7.57 -20.58
CA ASP A 170 19.41 7.01 -20.24
C ASP A 170 20.04 6.30 -21.47
N GLU A 171 19.24 5.53 -22.22
CA GLU A 171 19.70 4.87 -23.45
C GLU A 171 20.06 5.87 -24.56
N PHE A 172 19.27 6.94 -24.70
CA PHE A 172 19.57 8.00 -25.66
C PHE A 172 20.85 8.77 -25.31
N GLU A 173 21.07 9.06 -24.03
CA GLU A 173 22.29 9.71 -23.54
C GLU A 173 23.52 8.81 -23.79
N ALA A 174 23.42 7.52 -23.47
CA ALA A 174 24.49 6.56 -23.76
C ALA A 174 24.83 6.48 -25.26
N LEU A 175 23.81 6.44 -26.13
CA LEU A 175 24.01 6.46 -27.58
C LEU A 175 24.64 7.77 -28.07
N GLN A 176 24.33 8.92 -27.44
CA GLN A 176 25.00 10.18 -27.77
C GLN A 176 26.49 10.15 -27.41
N ASP A 177 26.84 9.60 -26.25
CA ASP A 177 28.23 9.45 -25.82
C ASP A 177 29.00 8.53 -26.77
N ASP A 178 28.42 7.39 -27.13
CA ASP A 178 29.00 6.45 -28.11
C ASP A 178 29.23 7.13 -29.46
N LEU A 179 28.23 7.87 -29.96
CA LEU A 179 28.34 8.59 -31.22
C LEU A 179 29.42 9.67 -31.18
N LYS A 180 29.56 10.37 -30.06
CA LYS A 180 30.62 11.36 -29.87
C LYS A 180 32.00 10.71 -29.91
N LEU A 181 32.18 9.61 -29.18
CA LEU A 181 33.41 8.84 -29.19
C LEU A 181 33.75 8.32 -30.59
N GLU A 182 32.77 7.79 -31.33
CA GLU A 182 32.96 7.33 -32.71
C GLU A 182 33.45 8.47 -33.61
N ARG A 183 32.84 9.66 -33.51
CA ARG A 183 33.26 10.83 -34.29
C ARG A 183 34.69 11.24 -33.96
N ASP A 184 35.06 11.25 -32.68
CA ASP A 184 36.40 11.61 -32.23
C ASP A 184 37.43 10.59 -32.76
N LEU A 185 37.15 9.29 -32.63
CA LEU A 185 38.01 8.22 -33.16
C LEU A 185 38.12 8.27 -34.69
N ARG A 186 37.02 8.56 -35.39
CA ARG A 186 37.02 8.72 -36.84
C ARG A 186 37.88 9.90 -37.27
N SER A 187 37.74 11.04 -36.60
CA SER A 187 38.56 12.22 -36.84
C SER A 187 40.05 11.91 -36.64
N GLU A 188 40.39 11.20 -35.58
CA GLU A 188 41.76 10.81 -35.29
C GLU A 188 42.33 9.82 -36.32
N ALA A 189 41.53 8.83 -36.74
CA ALA A 189 41.90 7.91 -37.81
C ALA A 189 42.11 8.63 -39.16
N GLU A 190 41.27 9.61 -39.48
CA GLU A 190 41.41 10.44 -40.69
C GLU A 190 42.69 11.27 -40.66
N LYS A 191 43.02 11.89 -39.51
CA LYS A 191 44.31 12.60 -39.33
C LYS A 191 45.49 11.66 -39.51
N PHE A 192 45.47 10.51 -38.84
CA PHE A 192 46.55 9.52 -38.91
C PHE A 192 46.77 9.03 -40.35
N ALA A 193 45.69 8.70 -41.08
CA ALA A 193 45.77 8.29 -42.48
C ALA A 193 46.36 9.40 -43.36
N HIS A 194 46.01 10.66 -43.10
CA HIS A 194 46.56 11.80 -43.83
C HIS A 194 48.07 11.97 -43.57
N GLU A 195 48.49 11.92 -42.30
CA GLU A 195 49.90 12.00 -41.91
C GLU A 195 50.72 10.86 -42.54
N MET A 196 50.23 9.63 -42.46
CA MET A 196 50.87 8.46 -43.07
C MET A 196 51.01 8.61 -44.59
N LEU A 197 49.99 9.12 -45.28
CA LEU A 197 50.05 9.37 -46.73
C LEU A 197 51.09 10.45 -47.08
N VAL A 198 51.17 11.50 -46.27
CA VAL A 198 52.17 12.56 -46.44
C VAL A 198 53.58 12.00 -46.26
N GLU A 199 53.82 11.22 -45.19
CA GLU A 199 55.11 10.58 -44.95
C GLU A 199 55.47 9.56 -46.01
N GLN A 200 54.52 8.71 -46.45
CA GLN A 200 54.73 7.77 -47.55
C GLN A 200 55.14 8.50 -48.84
N LYS A 201 54.49 9.63 -49.17
CA LYS A 201 54.86 10.46 -50.32
C LYS A 201 56.24 11.07 -50.16
N LYS A 202 56.63 11.53 -48.96
CA LYS A 202 57.98 12.05 -48.68
C LYS A 202 59.04 10.96 -48.85
N LEU A 203 58.87 9.80 -48.20
CA LEU A 203 59.74 8.64 -48.30
C LEU A 203 59.88 8.17 -49.75
N LYS A 204 58.78 8.05 -50.50
CA LYS A 204 58.81 7.64 -51.91
C LYS A 204 59.59 8.61 -52.78
N ARG A 205 59.49 9.92 -52.54
CA ARG A 205 60.30 10.94 -53.24
C ARG A 205 61.78 10.80 -52.88
N GLN A 206 62.10 10.64 -51.60
CA GLN A 206 63.48 10.45 -51.15
C GLN A 206 64.10 9.17 -51.73
N SER A 207 63.37 8.05 -51.71
CA SER A 207 63.84 6.78 -52.28
C SER A 207 64.03 6.87 -53.79
N GLN A 208 63.11 7.52 -54.51
CA GLN A 208 63.21 7.73 -55.95
C GLN A 208 64.44 8.57 -56.31
N MET A 209 64.75 9.62 -55.55
CA MET A 209 65.96 10.42 -55.74
C MET A 209 67.23 9.60 -55.51
N LEU A 210 67.27 8.78 -54.47
CA LEU A 210 68.42 7.92 -54.14
C LEU A 210 68.65 6.84 -55.22
N ILE A 211 67.58 6.24 -55.74
CA ILE A 211 67.66 5.23 -56.80
C ILE A 211 68.13 5.85 -58.13
N GLN A 212 67.76 7.09 -58.43
CA GLN A 212 68.24 7.78 -59.63
C GLN A 212 69.71 8.22 -59.54
N SER A 213 70.25 8.45 -58.34
CA SER A 213 71.61 8.99 -58.16
C SER A 213 72.69 7.92 -58.00
N VAL A 214 72.34 6.64 -57.91
CA VAL A 214 73.28 5.54 -57.63
C VAL A 214 73.16 4.45 -58.70
N SER A 215 74.25 4.13 -59.42
CA SER A 215 74.29 2.90 -60.21
C SER A 215 74.39 1.70 -59.25
N PRO A 216 73.53 0.68 -59.32
CA PRO A 216 73.49 -0.37 -58.31
C PRO A 216 74.80 -1.16 -58.29
N THR A 217 75.60 -1.03 -57.24
CA THR A 217 76.72 -1.93 -56.94
C THR A 217 76.15 -3.26 -56.46
N GLU A 218 76.66 -4.38 -56.95
CA GLU A 218 76.16 -5.75 -56.66
C GLU A 218 76.06 -6.05 -55.14
N ALA A 219 77.00 -5.53 -54.35
CA ALA A 219 76.99 -5.65 -52.89
C ALA A 219 75.79 -4.93 -52.23
N LEU A 220 75.36 -3.79 -52.75
CA LEU A 220 74.20 -3.05 -52.25
C LEU A 220 72.90 -3.80 -52.56
N GLN A 221 72.78 -4.39 -53.75
CA GLN A 221 71.62 -5.23 -54.09
C GLN A 221 71.53 -6.46 -53.19
N LYS A 222 72.67 -7.09 -52.88
CA LYS A 222 72.73 -8.24 -51.97
C LYS A 222 72.32 -7.87 -50.54
N ALA A 223 72.81 -6.74 -50.01
CA ALA A 223 72.42 -6.25 -48.69
C ALA A 223 70.93 -5.88 -48.61
N LEU A 224 70.37 -5.25 -49.66
CA LEU A 224 68.93 -4.95 -49.74
C LEU A 224 68.08 -6.22 -49.81
N ALA A 225 68.54 -7.26 -50.51
CA ALA A 225 67.87 -8.56 -50.53
C ALA A 225 67.88 -9.23 -49.15
N GLU A 226 69.02 -9.19 -48.44
CA GLU A 226 69.13 -9.69 -47.06
C GLU A 226 68.20 -8.92 -46.10
N ILE A 227 68.16 -7.58 -46.18
CA ILE A 227 67.22 -6.76 -45.39
C ILE A 227 65.78 -7.17 -45.68
N ASN A 228 65.38 -7.33 -46.94
CA ASN A 228 64.03 -7.77 -47.28
C ASN A 228 63.70 -9.16 -46.70
N THR A 229 64.64 -10.11 -46.77
CA THR A 229 64.42 -11.44 -46.18
C THR A 229 64.31 -11.39 -44.65
N LEU A 230 65.15 -10.58 -43.99
CA LEU A 230 65.10 -10.39 -42.53
C LEU A 230 63.81 -9.68 -42.11
N THR A 231 63.40 -8.62 -42.81
CA THR A 231 62.14 -7.91 -42.57
C THR A 231 60.95 -8.85 -42.73
N HIS A 232 60.92 -9.65 -43.79
CA HIS A 232 59.84 -10.61 -44.00
C HIS A 232 59.79 -11.68 -42.90
N THR A 233 60.95 -12.21 -42.49
CA THR A 233 61.05 -13.20 -41.41
C THR A 233 60.58 -12.60 -40.08
N LEU A 234 60.99 -11.37 -39.76
CA LEU A 234 60.62 -10.70 -38.52
C LEU A 234 59.12 -10.39 -38.47
N GLU A 235 58.53 -9.95 -39.58
CA GLU A 235 57.09 -9.71 -39.68
C GLU A 235 56.30 -11.02 -39.51
N THR A 236 56.79 -12.11 -40.11
CA THR A 236 56.19 -13.45 -39.98
C THR A 236 56.22 -13.93 -38.53
N GLN A 237 57.36 -13.81 -37.86
CA GLN A 237 57.49 -14.16 -36.43
C GLN A 237 56.60 -13.28 -35.54
N ARG A 238 56.49 -11.98 -35.84
CA ARG A 238 55.58 -11.08 -35.13
C ARG A 238 54.12 -11.55 -35.25
N LEU A 239 53.70 -11.92 -36.46
CA LEU A 239 52.36 -12.39 -36.72
C LEU A 239 52.07 -13.73 -36.04
N GLU A 240 53.00 -14.69 -36.10
CA GLU A 240 52.89 -15.96 -35.38
C GLU A 240 52.75 -15.74 -33.87
N HIS A 241 53.61 -14.90 -33.29
CA HIS A 241 53.55 -14.60 -31.86
C HIS A 241 52.21 -13.95 -31.47
N GLN A 242 51.73 -13.01 -32.28
CA GLN A 242 50.44 -12.36 -32.06
C GLN A 242 49.27 -13.36 -32.11
N GLN A 243 49.29 -14.28 -33.07
CA GLN A 243 48.29 -15.36 -33.15
C GLN A 243 48.37 -16.28 -31.93
N GLN A 244 49.57 -16.61 -31.48
CA GLN A 244 49.79 -17.50 -30.34
C GLN A 244 49.29 -16.88 -29.02
N VAL A 245 49.56 -15.59 -28.81
CA VAL A 245 49.01 -14.84 -27.67
C VAL A 245 47.48 -14.85 -27.71
N LYS A 246 46.89 -14.55 -28.86
CA LYS A 246 45.43 -14.51 -29.02
C LYS A 246 44.79 -15.88 -28.74
N ALA A 247 45.39 -16.97 -29.21
CA ALA A 247 44.92 -18.33 -28.93
C ALA A 247 44.97 -18.66 -27.43
N LEU A 248 46.02 -18.25 -26.71
CA LEU A 248 46.11 -18.43 -25.26
C LEU A 248 45.08 -17.58 -24.51
N GLU A 249 44.84 -16.35 -24.93
CA GLU A 249 43.79 -15.48 -24.36
C GLU A 249 42.40 -16.09 -24.53
N GLU A 250 42.10 -16.60 -25.72
CA GLU A 250 40.85 -17.30 -26.02
C GLU A 250 40.72 -18.59 -25.19
N GLN A 251 41.81 -19.33 -24.98
CA GLN A 251 41.82 -20.52 -24.15
C GLN A 251 41.56 -20.19 -22.67
N ILE A 252 42.15 -19.10 -22.15
CA ILE A 252 41.88 -18.60 -20.80
C ILE A 252 40.42 -18.12 -20.68
N HIS A 253 39.89 -17.45 -21.71
CA HIS A 253 38.52 -16.97 -21.71
C HIS A 253 37.48 -18.09 -21.87
N GLY A 254 37.78 -19.09 -22.69
CA GLY A 254 36.96 -20.27 -22.92
C GLY A 254 37.10 -21.35 -21.85
N SER A 255 38.11 -21.21 -20.98
CA SER A 255 38.43 -22.12 -19.89
C SER A 255 37.19 -22.48 -19.06
N GLU A 256 36.98 -23.77 -18.89
CA GLU A 256 35.91 -24.32 -18.08
C GLU A 256 35.99 -23.84 -16.63
N LEU A 257 37.20 -23.59 -16.10
CA LEU A 257 37.39 -22.98 -14.78
C LEU A 257 36.78 -21.58 -14.68
N LYS A 258 36.88 -20.74 -15.72
CA LYS A 258 36.29 -19.39 -15.72
C LYS A 258 34.75 -19.48 -15.71
N LYS A 259 34.19 -20.42 -16.49
CA LYS A 259 32.74 -20.69 -16.49
C LYS A 259 32.28 -21.20 -15.13
N GLN A 260 32.98 -22.18 -14.55
CA GLN A 260 32.71 -22.71 -13.22
C GLN A 260 32.80 -21.62 -12.14
N LEU A 261 33.81 -20.74 -12.21
CA LEU A 261 33.94 -19.60 -11.31
C LEU A 261 32.69 -18.71 -11.39
N THR A 262 32.27 -18.31 -12.59
CA THR A 262 31.06 -17.47 -12.75
C THR A 262 29.78 -18.18 -12.33
N ALA A 263 29.71 -19.51 -12.45
CA ALA A 263 28.58 -20.31 -12.00
C ALA A 263 28.52 -20.38 -10.47
N LEU A 264 29.65 -20.65 -9.82
CA LEU A 264 29.77 -20.63 -8.36
C LEU A 264 29.49 -19.25 -7.78
N GLN A 265 29.90 -18.19 -8.47
CA GLN A 265 29.63 -16.82 -8.08
C GLN A 265 28.11 -16.53 -8.08
N ARG A 266 27.40 -16.91 -9.15
CA ARG A 266 25.93 -16.84 -9.21
C ARG A 266 25.25 -17.70 -8.15
N GLN A 267 25.74 -18.91 -7.92
CA GLN A 267 25.21 -19.78 -6.86
C GLN A 267 25.36 -19.13 -5.48
N THR A 268 26.50 -18.48 -5.23
CA THR A 268 26.76 -17.76 -3.98
C THR A 268 25.82 -16.57 -3.83
N GLU A 269 25.56 -15.82 -4.89
CA GLU A 269 24.58 -14.72 -4.89
C GLU A 269 23.16 -15.20 -4.55
N LEU A 270 22.71 -16.29 -5.16
CA LEU A 270 21.40 -16.89 -4.87
C LEU A 270 21.29 -17.35 -3.41
N LEU A 271 22.32 -18.03 -2.89
CA LEU A 271 22.36 -18.43 -1.48
C LEU A 271 22.38 -17.20 -0.54
N ASP A 272 23.02 -16.11 -0.94
CA ASP A 272 23.04 -14.86 -0.18
C ASP A 272 21.65 -14.21 -0.12
N GLU A 273 20.88 -14.28 -1.21
CA GLU A 273 19.48 -13.85 -1.28
C GLU A 273 18.57 -14.72 -0.42
N GLU A 274 18.66 -16.04 -0.52
CA GLU A 274 17.92 -16.98 0.32
C GLU A 274 18.22 -16.75 1.81
N ARG A 275 19.50 -16.55 2.16
CA ARG A 275 19.91 -16.22 3.53
C ARG A 275 19.26 -14.92 4.00
N LYS A 276 19.24 -13.87 3.16
CA LYS A 276 18.57 -12.59 3.47
C LYS A 276 17.07 -12.76 3.67
N GLU A 277 16.41 -13.60 2.87
CA GLU A 277 14.99 -13.90 3.02
C GLU A 277 14.70 -14.64 4.33
N TRP A 278 15.49 -15.67 4.65
CA TRP A 278 15.39 -16.39 5.92
C TRP A 278 15.66 -15.49 7.11
N GLN A 279 16.68 -14.62 7.03
CA GLN A 279 16.95 -13.63 8.06
C GLN A 279 15.76 -12.68 8.23
N HIS A 280 15.10 -12.26 7.14
CA HIS A 280 13.90 -11.44 7.22
C HIS A 280 12.74 -12.19 7.90
N LYS A 281 12.47 -13.44 7.50
CA LYS A 281 11.45 -14.30 8.15
C LYS A 281 11.73 -14.47 9.64
N HIS A 282 12.99 -14.71 10.02
CA HIS A 282 13.39 -14.82 11.41
C HIS A 282 13.13 -13.53 12.18
N THR A 283 13.54 -12.37 11.66
CA THR A 283 13.28 -11.07 12.32
C THR A 283 11.79 -10.79 12.48
N LYS A 284 10.95 -11.18 11.50
CA LYS A 284 9.50 -11.03 11.56
C LYS A 284 8.87 -11.93 12.63
N ALA A 285 9.26 -13.20 12.66
CA ALA A 285 8.82 -14.13 13.70
C ALA A 285 9.28 -13.68 15.09
N GLU A 286 10.48 -13.13 15.21
CA GLU A 286 10.99 -12.58 16.47
C GLU A 286 10.16 -11.37 16.95
N THR A 287 9.74 -10.48 16.05
CA THR A 287 8.85 -9.37 16.38
C THR A 287 7.46 -9.85 16.80
N GLU A 288 6.87 -10.79 16.06
CA GLU A 288 5.57 -11.38 16.42
C GLU A 288 5.61 -12.07 17.79
N ALA A 289 6.70 -12.79 18.08
CA ALA A 289 6.91 -13.41 19.39
C ALA A 289 7.09 -12.36 20.51
N LYS A 290 7.72 -11.21 20.24
CA LYS A 290 7.82 -10.09 21.19
C LYS A 290 6.43 -9.51 21.47
N ASP A 291 5.65 -9.25 20.42
CA ASP A 291 4.30 -8.69 20.55
C ASP A 291 3.38 -9.63 21.34
N LEU A 292 3.39 -10.92 21.01
CA LEU A 292 2.64 -11.94 21.76
C LEU A 292 3.06 -11.98 23.23
N ARG A 293 4.37 -11.93 23.54
CA ARG A 293 4.82 -11.84 24.94
C ARG A 293 4.27 -10.62 25.66
N CYS A 294 4.25 -9.45 25.01
CA CYS A 294 3.64 -8.23 25.58
C CYS A 294 2.15 -8.45 25.87
N THR A 295 1.39 -9.00 24.92
CA THR A 295 -0.05 -9.27 25.12
C THR A 295 -0.30 -10.27 26.26
N VAL A 296 0.52 -11.31 26.38
CA VAL A 296 0.42 -12.28 27.49
C VAL A 296 0.69 -11.60 28.82
N GLU A 297 1.70 -10.73 28.92
CA GLU A 297 1.99 -9.98 30.14
C GLU A 297 0.86 -8.99 30.50
N GLU A 298 0.25 -8.32 29.51
CA GLU A 298 -0.93 -7.49 29.73
C GLU A 298 -2.14 -8.31 30.23
N LEU A 299 -2.41 -9.46 29.62
CA LEU A 299 -3.48 -10.36 30.04
C LEU A 299 -3.22 -10.91 31.46
N LYS A 300 -1.97 -11.27 31.78
CA LYS A 300 -1.58 -11.65 33.15
C LYS A 300 -1.81 -10.52 34.13
N LYS A 301 -1.45 -9.27 33.81
CA LYS A 301 -1.72 -8.11 34.68
C LYS A 301 -3.21 -7.92 34.92
N LYS A 302 -4.04 -8.01 33.87
CA LYS A 302 -5.51 -7.95 33.98
C LYS A 302 -6.05 -9.09 34.83
N LEU A 303 -5.56 -10.31 34.63
CA LEU A 303 -5.95 -11.47 35.43
C LEU A 303 -5.55 -11.30 36.90
N GLN A 304 -4.35 -10.75 37.18
CA GLN A 304 -3.87 -10.48 38.53
C GLN A 304 -4.65 -9.35 39.21
N GLN A 305 -5.11 -8.36 38.44
CA GLN A 305 -5.98 -7.27 38.90
C GLN A 305 -7.41 -7.76 39.22
N VAL A 306 -7.90 -8.78 38.49
CA VAL A 306 -9.16 -9.48 38.79
C VAL A 306 -9.00 -10.45 39.97
N SER A 307 -7.82 -11.08 40.12
CA SER A 307 -7.53 -12.06 41.18
C SER A 307 -7.14 -11.43 42.53
N ASN A 308 -6.86 -10.13 42.60
CA ASN A 308 -6.45 -9.48 43.85
C ASN A 308 -7.20 -8.13 44.04
N PRO A 309 -8.36 -8.13 44.72
CA PRO A 309 -9.10 -6.90 45.02
C PRO A 309 -8.39 -6.06 46.10
N PRO A 310 -8.57 -4.71 46.12
CA PRO A 310 -7.92 -3.83 47.09
C PRO A 310 -8.46 -4.05 48.52
N PRO A 311 -7.63 -3.89 49.57
CA PRO A 311 -8.03 -4.13 50.95
C PRO A 311 -8.92 -2.97 51.45
N ALA A 312 -10.15 -3.28 51.85
CA ALA A 312 -11.01 -2.37 52.59
C ALA A 312 -11.15 -2.83 54.05
N ALA A 313 -10.81 -1.89 54.95
CA ALA A 313 -11.23 -1.68 56.33
C ALA A 313 -11.65 -2.88 57.21
N THR A 314 -10.86 -3.08 58.27
CA THR A 314 -11.23 -3.39 59.68
C THR A 314 -12.66 -3.88 59.97
N GLY A 315 -12.76 -5.14 60.40
CA GLY A 315 -13.87 -5.78 61.12
C GLY A 315 -13.41 -7.14 61.71
N PRO A 316 -13.99 -7.63 62.82
CA PRO A 316 -13.28 -8.36 63.90
C PRO A 316 -13.05 -9.87 63.65
N PRO A 317 -12.15 -10.52 64.43
CA PRO A 317 -11.70 -11.89 64.18
C PRO A 317 -12.62 -12.95 64.79
N PRO A 318 -12.70 -14.13 64.15
CA PRO A 318 -12.79 -15.40 64.91
C PRO A 318 -11.76 -16.43 64.39
N LEU A 319 -10.82 -16.84 65.23
CA LEU A 319 -10.85 -18.07 66.04
C LEU A 319 -10.76 -19.40 65.25
N ILE A 320 -9.51 -19.84 65.10
CA ILE A 320 -8.94 -21.19 65.27
C ILE A 320 -9.94 -22.38 65.33
N TYR A 321 -9.78 -23.38 64.44
CA TYR A 321 -9.66 -24.81 64.84
C TYR A 321 -9.05 -25.73 63.76
N ASN A 322 -7.90 -26.28 64.13
CA ASN A 322 -7.20 -27.55 63.89
C ASN A 322 -7.63 -28.65 62.88
N ASN A 323 -6.57 -29.36 62.44
CA ASN A 323 -6.37 -30.78 62.07
C ASN A 323 -6.49 -31.18 60.57
N THR A 324 -5.35 -31.43 59.90
CA THR A 324 -4.65 -32.73 59.64
C THR A 324 -5.50 -33.68 58.77
N HIS A 325 -5.05 -34.38 57.71
CA HIS A 325 -3.77 -34.99 57.36
C HIS A 325 -3.90 -35.52 55.90
N LEU A 326 -2.92 -35.35 55.01
CA LEU A 326 -2.44 -36.45 54.15
C LEU A 326 -1.13 -36.08 53.45
N LYS A 327 -0.06 -36.77 53.85
CA LYS A 327 1.24 -36.82 53.18
C LYS A 327 1.18 -37.90 52.11
N ILE A 328 1.65 -37.62 50.89
CA ILE A 328 2.38 -38.62 50.09
C ILE A 328 3.61 -37.93 49.48
N VAL A 329 4.76 -38.48 49.86
CA VAL A 329 6.10 -38.25 49.35
C VAL A 329 6.31 -39.11 48.10
N THR A 330 6.92 -38.59 47.04
CA THR A 330 7.92 -39.36 46.28
C THR A 330 8.96 -38.43 45.65
N LEU A 331 10.22 -38.85 45.84
CA LEU A 331 11.53 -38.27 45.54
C LEU A 331 11.78 -37.96 44.04
N THR A 332 12.43 -36.85 43.67
CA THR A 332 13.89 -36.55 43.60
C THR A 332 14.62 -37.25 42.45
N TYR A 333 15.41 -36.46 41.68
CA TYR A 333 16.83 -36.66 41.27
C TYR A 333 17.07 -36.06 39.86
N ILE A 334 17.68 -34.86 39.71
CA ILE A 334 19.15 -34.56 39.54
C ILE A 334 19.64 -34.94 38.12
N VAL A 335 20.46 -34.22 37.36
CA VAL A 335 21.20 -32.94 37.46
C VAL A 335 21.66 -32.56 36.04
N SER A 336 21.91 -31.27 35.83
CA SER A 336 22.56 -30.66 34.66
C SER A 336 24.05 -30.99 34.52
N ILE A 337 24.57 -30.95 33.29
CA ILE A 337 25.91 -30.52 32.77
C ILE A 337 25.91 -31.09 31.32
N GLY A 338 26.26 -30.48 30.20
CA GLY A 338 26.99 -29.27 29.81
C GLY A 338 27.68 -29.60 28.46
N ILE A 339 27.87 -28.58 27.59
CA ILE A 339 28.89 -28.49 26.50
C ILE A 339 28.57 -29.08 25.09
N ARG A 340 28.19 -28.14 24.18
CA ARG A 340 28.79 -27.79 22.84
C ARG A 340 28.62 -28.74 21.60
N PRO A 341 29.02 -28.33 20.35
CA PRO A 341 28.12 -28.28 19.18
C PRO A 341 28.54 -29.08 17.92
N GLY A 342 27.56 -29.39 17.05
CA GLY A 342 27.71 -29.91 15.67
C GLY A 342 28.06 -31.41 15.54
N PRO A 343 27.86 -32.12 14.40
CA PRO A 343 27.62 -31.63 13.03
C PRO A 343 26.43 -32.30 12.26
N PHE A 344 26.21 -31.82 11.03
CA PHE A 344 25.44 -32.37 9.90
C PHE A 344 24.91 -33.83 9.96
N SER A 345 23.63 -34.02 9.62
CA SER A 345 23.16 -34.83 8.46
C SER A 345 21.62 -34.87 8.37
N SER A 346 21.07 -34.56 7.19
CA SER A 346 19.70 -34.88 6.74
C SER A 346 19.61 -36.34 6.25
N PRO A 347 18.51 -36.85 5.65
CA PRO A 347 17.08 -36.49 5.73
C PRO A 347 16.17 -37.71 6.03
N GLY A 348 14.97 -37.46 6.58
CA GLY A 348 13.90 -38.45 6.74
C GLY A 348 12.60 -37.95 6.12
N THR A 349 12.12 -38.71 5.14
CA THR A 349 11.05 -38.45 4.16
C THR A 349 9.63 -38.48 4.75
N CYS A 350 8.78 -37.55 4.29
CA CYS A 350 7.32 -37.66 4.35
C CYS A 350 6.72 -37.17 3.01
N PRO A 351 5.55 -37.70 2.58
CA PRO A 351 5.17 -37.85 1.17
C PRO A 351 4.63 -36.56 0.53
N PRO A 352 4.71 -36.39 -0.81
CA PRO A 352 4.21 -35.21 -1.48
C PRO A 352 2.72 -35.33 -1.84
N SER A 353 1.95 -34.32 -1.45
CA SER A 353 0.64 -33.98 -2.01
C SER A 353 0.77 -33.45 -3.47
N PRO A 354 -0.28 -33.55 -4.31
CA PRO A 354 -0.16 -33.48 -5.76
C PRO A 354 0.16 -32.07 -6.31
N SER A 355 1.41 -31.93 -6.76
CA SER A 355 1.94 -31.18 -7.90
C SER A 355 1.11 -30.05 -8.54
N GLN A 356 1.40 -28.80 -8.14
CA GLN A 356 1.25 -27.61 -9.01
C GLN A 356 2.39 -27.50 -10.06
N LYS A 357 3.42 -28.38 -10.00
CA LYS A 357 4.55 -28.36 -10.96
C LYS A 357 4.14 -28.83 -12.36
N SER A 358 3.15 -29.73 -12.46
CA SER A 358 2.67 -30.29 -13.74
C SER A 358 2.08 -29.21 -14.68
N GLU A 359 1.37 -28.21 -14.14
CA GLU A 359 0.78 -27.16 -14.99
C GLU A 359 1.82 -26.15 -15.47
N LEU A 360 2.78 -25.79 -14.63
CA LEU A 360 3.85 -24.88 -14.99
C LEU A 360 4.78 -25.52 -16.04
N GLU A 361 5.06 -26.81 -15.91
CA GLU A 361 5.87 -27.58 -16.86
C GLU A 361 5.13 -27.77 -18.20
N LYS A 362 3.82 -28.06 -18.17
CA LYS A 362 2.97 -28.07 -19.39
C LYS A 362 2.89 -26.70 -20.06
N ALA A 363 2.85 -25.60 -19.29
CA ALA A 363 2.83 -24.24 -19.84
C ALA A 363 4.18 -23.88 -20.50
N LEU A 364 5.30 -24.29 -19.89
CA LEU A 364 6.63 -24.06 -20.44
C LEU A 364 6.88 -24.89 -21.70
N GLU A 365 6.42 -26.14 -21.75
CA GLU A 365 6.57 -27.00 -22.94
C GLU A 365 5.71 -26.49 -24.12
N ARG A 366 4.49 -25.98 -23.85
CA ARG A 366 3.68 -25.29 -24.87
C ARG A 366 4.38 -24.04 -25.42
N ARG A 367 5.04 -23.25 -24.56
CA ARG A 367 5.81 -22.07 -24.97
C ARG A 367 7.03 -22.44 -25.81
N ARG A 368 7.70 -23.55 -25.46
CA ARG A 368 8.87 -24.06 -26.18
C ARG A 368 8.48 -24.64 -27.56
N GLY A 369 7.32 -25.29 -27.66
CA GLY A 369 6.74 -25.74 -28.93
C GLY A 369 6.38 -24.57 -29.87
N ALA A 370 5.75 -23.52 -29.35
CA ALA A 370 5.39 -22.33 -30.13
C ALA A 370 6.62 -21.58 -30.69
N LEU A 371 7.70 -21.49 -29.91
CA LEU A 371 8.96 -20.89 -30.35
C LEU A 371 9.68 -21.72 -31.43
N LYS A 372 9.63 -23.05 -31.35
CA LYS A 372 10.15 -23.93 -32.42
C LYS A 372 9.31 -23.83 -33.70
N ALA A 373 7.99 -23.74 -33.60
CA ALA A 373 7.10 -23.56 -34.74
C ALA A 373 7.32 -22.21 -35.45
N ALA A 374 7.50 -21.13 -34.67
CA ALA A 374 7.82 -19.81 -35.21
C ALA A 374 9.17 -19.80 -35.95
N LYS A 375 10.19 -20.47 -35.42
CA LYS A 375 11.54 -20.50 -35.99
C LYS A 375 11.65 -21.36 -37.25
N ASN A 376 10.80 -22.37 -37.41
CA ASN A 376 10.74 -23.18 -38.63
C ASN A 376 9.99 -22.46 -39.77
N ASN A 377 9.11 -21.51 -39.45
CA ASN A 377 8.34 -20.77 -40.45
C ASN A 377 9.10 -19.52 -40.99
N THR A 378 10.20 -19.13 -40.36
CA THR A 378 11.05 -18.01 -40.82
C THR A 378 12.12 -18.44 -41.83
N ASN A 379 12.27 -19.74 -42.10
CA ASN A 379 13.27 -20.27 -43.03
C ASN A 379 12.72 -20.63 -44.42
N SER A 380 11.42 -20.43 -44.68
CA SER A 380 10.86 -20.59 -46.03
C SER A 380 10.60 -19.23 -46.65
N SER A 381 11.64 -18.72 -47.31
CA SER A 381 11.55 -17.58 -48.21
C SER A 381 10.57 -17.91 -49.34
N THR A 382 9.51 -17.12 -49.51
CA THR A 382 8.85 -16.99 -50.82
C THR A 382 8.48 -15.53 -51.07
N ALA A 383 8.91 -15.10 -52.25
CA ALA A 383 8.90 -13.80 -52.87
C ALA A 383 7.52 -13.11 -53.03
N LEU A 384 7.58 -11.77 -53.11
CA LEU A 384 6.72 -10.83 -53.86
C LEU A 384 5.25 -10.67 -53.45
N ASP A 385 4.82 -9.44 -53.09
CA ASP A 385 4.29 -8.46 -54.06
C ASP A 385 3.95 -7.13 -53.36
N LEU A 386 4.27 -5.99 -53.99
CA LEU A 386 4.05 -4.64 -53.45
C LEU A 386 3.14 -3.87 -54.42
N PRO A 387 1.93 -3.42 -54.04
CA PRO A 387 1.05 -2.76 -54.99
C PRO A 387 1.45 -1.30 -55.21
N GLN A 388 1.56 -0.94 -56.48
CA GLN A 388 1.75 0.39 -57.02
C GLN A 388 0.73 1.40 -56.49
N ILE A 389 1.21 2.52 -55.95
CA ILE A 389 0.41 3.73 -55.77
C ILE A 389 0.48 4.55 -57.07
N LYS A 390 -0.70 4.72 -57.66
CA LYS A 390 -0.96 5.36 -58.94
C LYS A 390 -0.74 6.88 -58.84
N GLN A 391 0.21 7.38 -59.62
CA GLN A 391 0.49 8.79 -59.82
C GLN A 391 -0.46 9.33 -60.90
N THR A 392 -1.34 10.27 -60.57
CA THR A 392 -2.12 11.04 -61.56
C THR A 392 -1.52 12.43 -61.69
N GLN A 393 -1.02 12.73 -62.89
CA GLN A 393 -0.57 14.03 -63.35
C GLN A 393 -1.76 14.97 -63.61
N SER A 394 -1.55 16.27 -63.39
CA SER A 394 -2.18 17.36 -64.13
C SER A 394 -1.25 18.59 -64.08
N GLU A 395 -0.62 18.90 -65.21
CA GLU A 395 0.04 20.17 -65.58
C GLU A 395 -0.95 21.02 -66.42
N PRO A 396 -0.61 22.24 -66.94
CA PRO A 396 0.05 23.40 -66.33
C PRO A 396 -0.69 24.73 -66.68
N GLY A 397 -0.36 25.87 -66.04
CA GLY A 397 -0.95 27.17 -66.43
C GLY A 397 -0.46 28.42 -65.70
N GLN A 398 0.65 28.98 -66.18
CA GLN A 398 1.04 30.40 -66.35
C GLN A 398 0.48 31.53 -65.43
N ASN A 399 1.43 32.17 -64.72
CA ASN A 399 1.86 33.59 -64.80
C ASN A 399 0.89 34.76 -64.44
N THR A 400 1.26 35.55 -63.41
CA THR A 400 1.26 37.04 -63.27
C THR A 400 1.79 37.36 -61.85
N ARG A 401 2.97 37.95 -61.62
CA ARG A 401 3.43 39.35 -61.76
C ARG A 401 2.77 40.34 -60.75
N ASP A 402 3.66 41.12 -60.10
CA ASP A 402 3.47 42.35 -59.29
C ASP A 402 2.99 42.14 -57.82
N GLN A 403 3.50 42.80 -56.78
CA GLN A 403 4.15 44.10 -56.66
C GLN A 403 4.88 44.17 -55.30
N VAL A 404 6.09 44.72 -55.32
CA VAL A 404 6.83 45.19 -54.14
C VAL A 404 6.26 46.55 -53.74
N GLN A 405 6.05 46.77 -52.44
CA GLN A 405 5.72 48.09 -51.89
C GLN A 405 6.69 48.43 -50.76
N ASP A 406 7.76 49.12 -51.13
CA ASP A 406 8.48 50.06 -50.27
C ASP A 406 7.82 51.43 -50.38
N THR A 407 7.67 52.16 -49.26
CA THR A 407 7.91 53.61 -49.23
C THR A 407 7.95 54.16 -47.78
N PRO A 408 8.60 55.33 -47.56
CA PRO A 408 9.33 55.67 -46.33
C PRO A 408 8.75 56.87 -45.58
N GLN A 409 9.30 57.18 -44.40
CA GLN A 409 9.36 58.57 -43.92
C GLN A 409 10.70 58.91 -43.26
N HIS A 410 11.33 59.94 -43.84
CA HIS A 410 12.39 60.79 -43.28
C HIS A 410 11.91 61.54 -42.03
N ASN A 411 12.77 61.75 -41.02
CA ASN A 411 13.46 63.05 -40.88
C ASN A 411 14.57 63.05 -39.81
N ASN A 412 15.63 63.78 -40.14
CA ASN A 412 16.79 64.15 -39.33
C ASN A 412 16.44 65.14 -38.20
N HIS A 413 17.13 65.10 -37.05
CA HIS A 413 18.05 66.17 -36.60
C HIS A 413 18.61 65.98 -35.17
N ASN A 414 19.95 66.11 -35.08
CA ASN A 414 20.75 66.93 -34.15
C ASN A 414 20.89 66.64 -32.64
N MET A 415 22.18 66.58 -32.24
CA MET A 415 22.84 67.31 -31.15
C MET A 415 22.31 67.18 -29.71
N HIS A 416 22.89 66.28 -28.92
CA HIS A 416 23.82 66.58 -27.80
C HIS A 416 24.44 65.31 -27.26
#